data_AF-J8B2Y3-F1
#
_entry.id   AF-J8B2Y3-F1
#
_cell.length_a   1.000
_cell.length_b   1.000
_cell.length_c   1.000
_cell.angle_alpha   90.00
_cell.angle_beta   90.00
_cell.angle_gamma   90.00
#
_symmetry.space_group_name_H-M   'P 1'
#
loop_
_entity.id
_entity.type
_entity.pdbx_description
1 polymer ?
#
loop_
_entity_poly.entity_id
_entity_poly.type
_entity_poly.pdbx_seq_one_letter_code
_entity_poly.pdbx_strand_id
1 'polypeptide(L)'
;MGKYVPLKFLFNKELAEKMADSICKHEPNFSKKNFLDSVTCKVENLELKQRVEVIADELHNALQKDFNEAIHILLKTLGPENTTEVGTFTKGYMYMPIAKYVEKYGLNDFDSSFNAMYEITKRNTAEYAIRPYLEKYHEETLEILQQWLRDENSHIRRLVSEGTRPRLPWAKKIRALKGDFRNNLKLLEPLMNDPF
;
A
#
# COMPACT_ATOMS: atom_id res chain seq x y z
N MET A 1 10.63 -23.42 -19.70
CA MET A 1 9.57 -22.39 -19.75
C MET A 1 8.86 -22.38 -18.41
N GLY A 2 9.08 -21.36 -17.57
CA GLY A 2 8.37 -21.24 -16.29
C GLY A 2 6.89 -21.01 -16.53
N LYS A 3 6.01 -21.75 -15.85
CA LYS A 3 4.56 -21.54 -15.94
C LYS A 3 4.23 -20.12 -15.46
N TYR A 4 3.55 -19.34 -16.30
CA TYR A 4 2.96 -18.07 -15.89
C TYR A 4 1.92 -18.33 -14.79
N VAL A 5 2.08 -17.67 -13.65
CA VAL A 5 1.11 -17.70 -12.55
C VAL A 5 0.44 -16.33 -12.49
N PRO A 6 -0.89 -16.24 -12.68
CA PRO A 6 -1.62 -14.99 -12.50
C PRO A 6 -1.40 -14.39 -11.10
N LEU A 7 -1.19 -13.06 -11.03
CA LEU A 7 -0.85 -12.33 -9.80
C LEU A 7 -1.77 -12.66 -8.61
N LYS A 8 -3.08 -12.86 -8.84
CA LYS A 8 -4.03 -13.20 -7.78
C LYS A 8 -3.67 -14.48 -7.01
N PHE A 9 -3.07 -15.47 -7.70
CA PHE A 9 -2.69 -16.73 -7.08
C PHE A 9 -1.40 -16.64 -6.25
N LEU A 10 -0.69 -15.52 -6.31
CA LEU A 10 0.40 -15.21 -5.38
C LEU A 10 -0.10 -14.77 -4.01
N PHE A 11 -1.37 -14.35 -3.89
CA PHE A 11 -2.03 -14.05 -2.62
C PHE A 11 -2.72 -15.31 -2.09
N ASN A 12 -1.90 -16.18 -1.50
CA ASN A 12 -2.25 -17.52 -1.07
C ASN A 12 -1.65 -17.83 0.32
N LYS A 13 -1.78 -19.09 0.76
CA LYS A 13 -1.20 -19.58 2.01
C LYS A 13 0.31 -19.35 2.11
N GLU A 14 1.07 -19.54 1.03
CA GLU A 14 2.53 -19.42 1.03
C GLU A 14 2.97 -17.97 1.27
N LEU A 15 2.27 -16.99 0.67
CA LEU A 15 2.52 -15.58 0.96
C LEU A 15 2.18 -15.27 2.42
N ALA A 16 1.03 -15.73 2.90
CA ALA A 16 0.63 -15.53 4.30
C ALA A 16 1.68 -16.12 5.26
N GLU A 17 2.23 -17.29 4.96
CA GLU A 17 3.27 -17.93 5.77
C GLU A 17 4.54 -17.07 5.85
N LYS A 18 5.01 -16.57 4.69
CA LYS A 18 6.17 -15.67 4.64
C LYS A 18 5.94 -14.37 5.41
N MET A 19 4.73 -13.79 5.30
CA MET A 19 4.38 -12.59 6.04
C MET A 19 4.37 -12.86 7.55
N ALA A 20 3.71 -13.94 7.98
CA ALA A 20 3.64 -14.31 9.39
C ALA A 20 5.03 -14.59 9.98
N ASP A 21 5.91 -15.29 9.25
CA ASP A 21 7.29 -15.53 9.68
C ASP A 21 8.09 -14.24 9.86
N SER A 22 7.87 -13.25 8.99
CA SER A 22 8.50 -11.94 9.13
C SER A 22 7.94 -11.19 10.34
N ILE A 23 6.62 -11.21 10.54
CA ILE A 23 5.95 -10.55 11.67
C ILE A 23 6.38 -11.16 13.01
N CYS A 24 6.44 -12.50 13.13
CA CYS A 24 6.82 -13.19 14.37
C CYS A 24 8.23 -12.83 14.87
N LYS A 25 9.12 -12.31 14.02
CA LYS A 25 10.44 -11.78 14.44
C LYS A 25 10.34 -10.49 15.24
N HIS A 26 9.23 -9.77 15.12
CA HIS A 26 8.99 -8.48 15.74
C HIS A 26 7.81 -8.49 16.71
N GLU A 27 6.90 -9.46 16.59
CA GLU A 27 5.75 -9.68 17.47
C GLU A 27 5.61 -11.19 17.76
N PRO A 28 6.29 -11.71 18.79
CA PRO A 28 6.29 -13.14 19.11
C PRO A 28 4.90 -13.70 19.46
N ASN A 29 3.98 -12.86 19.93
CA ASN A 29 2.61 -13.28 20.27
C ASN A 29 1.66 -13.28 19.05
N PHE A 30 2.16 -12.92 17.85
CA PHE A 30 1.36 -12.97 16.64
C PHE A 30 0.83 -14.39 16.41
N SER A 31 -0.49 -14.52 16.28
CA SER A 31 -1.15 -15.81 16.15
C SER A 31 -0.99 -16.38 14.72
N LYS A 32 0.24 -16.81 14.38
CA LYS A 32 0.60 -17.33 13.04
C LYS A 32 -0.37 -18.40 12.56
N LYS A 33 -0.71 -19.37 13.41
CA LYS A 33 -1.64 -20.45 13.04
C LYS A 33 -3.01 -19.92 12.63
N ASN A 34 -3.63 -19.09 13.47
CA ASN A 34 -4.96 -18.54 13.21
C ASN A 34 -4.97 -17.67 11.95
N PHE A 35 -3.94 -16.84 11.77
CA PHE A 35 -3.77 -16.04 10.55
C PHE A 35 -3.70 -16.92 9.29
N LEU A 36 -2.89 -17.98 9.30
CA LEU A 36 -2.73 -18.86 8.14
C LEU A 36 -4.00 -19.63 7.81
N ASP A 37 -4.65 -20.21 8.81
CA ASP A 37 -5.87 -21.00 8.63
C ASP A 37 -6.99 -20.10 8.06
N SER A 38 -7.13 -18.89 8.60
CA SER A 38 -8.14 -17.91 8.17
C SER A 38 -7.88 -17.41 6.74
N VAL A 39 -6.64 -16.98 6.42
CA VAL A 39 -6.30 -16.52 5.06
C VAL A 39 -6.52 -17.65 4.05
N THR A 40 -6.03 -18.87 4.34
CA THR A 40 -6.13 -20.01 3.42
C THR A 40 -7.59 -20.31 3.07
N CYS A 41 -8.47 -20.34 4.08
CA CYS A 41 -9.89 -20.60 3.90
C CYS A 41 -10.57 -19.48 3.09
N LYS A 42 -10.26 -18.21 3.39
CA LYS A 42 -10.99 -17.07 2.81
C LYS A 42 -10.57 -16.72 1.39
N VAL A 43 -9.34 -17.02 0.95
CA VAL A 43 -8.85 -16.59 -0.39
C VAL A 43 -9.23 -17.51 -1.56
N GLU A 44 -9.70 -18.73 -1.31
CA GLU A 44 -9.80 -19.81 -2.32
C GLU A 44 -10.52 -19.40 -3.61
N ASN A 45 -11.66 -18.72 -3.50
CA ASN A 45 -12.53 -18.33 -4.63
C ASN A 45 -12.58 -16.83 -4.90
N LEU A 46 -11.58 -16.08 -4.43
CA LEU A 46 -11.56 -14.62 -4.52
C LEU A 46 -10.72 -14.09 -5.68
N GLU A 47 -11.09 -12.92 -6.20
CA GLU A 47 -10.27 -12.15 -7.13
C GLU A 47 -9.18 -11.35 -6.41
N LEU A 48 -8.20 -10.84 -7.17
CA LEU A 48 -6.98 -10.20 -6.66
C LEU A 48 -7.24 -9.24 -5.48
N LYS A 49 -8.12 -8.24 -5.67
CA LYS A 49 -8.37 -7.23 -4.63
C LYS A 49 -8.97 -7.82 -3.37
N GLN A 50 -9.89 -8.77 -3.53
CA GLN A 50 -10.55 -9.41 -2.41
C GLN A 50 -9.55 -10.26 -1.62
N ARG A 51 -8.60 -10.93 -2.30
CA ARG A 51 -7.50 -11.65 -1.63
C ARG A 51 -6.59 -10.71 -0.85
N VAL A 52 -6.21 -9.58 -1.44
CA VAL A 52 -5.40 -8.54 -0.77
C VAL A 52 -6.12 -8.00 0.46
N GLU A 53 -7.42 -7.73 0.34
CA GLU A 53 -8.26 -7.24 1.44
C GLU A 53 -8.43 -8.27 2.55
N VAL A 54 -8.65 -9.55 2.21
CA VAL A 54 -8.68 -10.64 3.20
C VAL A 54 -7.38 -10.68 4.01
N ILE A 55 -6.23 -10.62 3.36
CA ILE A 55 -4.95 -10.64 4.08
C ILE A 55 -4.82 -9.42 5.00
N ALA A 56 -5.22 -8.23 4.54
CA ALA A 56 -5.22 -7.03 5.39
C ALA A 56 -6.13 -7.18 6.62
N ASP A 57 -7.33 -7.74 6.45
CA ASP A 57 -8.27 -7.99 7.54
C ASP A 57 -7.75 -9.02 8.52
N GLU A 58 -7.15 -10.09 8.03
CA GLU A 58 -6.55 -11.11 8.90
C GLU A 58 -5.30 -10.61 9.62
N LEU A 59 -4.53 -9.68 9.04
CA LEU A 59 -3.47 -8.98 9.78
C LEU A 59 -4.06 -8.17 10.94
N HIS A 60 -5.17 -7.46 10.73
CA HIS A 60 -5.86 -6.72 11.78
C HIS A 60 -6.33 -7.63 12.91
N ASN A 61 -7.03 -8.71 12.54
CA ASN A 61 -7.57 -9.67 13.49
C ASN A 61 -6.49 -10.42 14.27
N ALA A 62 -5.34 -10.73 13.65
CA ALA A 62 -4.26 -11.48 14.28
C ALA A 62 -3.31 -10.61 15.11
N LEU A 63 -3.13 -9.33 14.76
CA LEU A 63 -2.32 -8.40 15.56
C LEU A 63 -3.04 -7.96 16.84
N GLN A 64 -4.37 -7.78 16.80
CA GLN A 64 -5.18 -7.35 17.96
C GLN A 64 -4.63 -6.12 18.69
N LYS A 65 -4.11 -5.16 17.92
CA LYS A 65 -3.51 -3.91 18.40
C LYS A 65 -4.22 -2.72 17.78
N ASP A 66 -4.03 -1.54 18.36
CA ASP A 66 -4.41 -0.31 17.67
C ASP A 66 -3.57 -0.14 16.39
N PHE A 67 -4.07 0.71 15.49
CA PHE A 67 -3.45 0.87 14.18
C PHE A 67 -1.99 1.33 14.25
N ASN A 68 -1.65 2.24 15.17
CA ASN A 68 -0.33 2.84 15.28
C ASN A 68 0.72 1.78 15.61
N GLU A 69 0.42 0.96 16.62
CA GLU A 69 1.30 -0.12 17.05
C GLU A 69 1.41 -1.21 15.98
N ALA A 70 0.26 -1.61 15.40
CA ALA A 70 0.20 -2.62 14.36
C ALA A 70 1.01 -2.22 13.12
N ILE A 71 0.86 -0.99 12.62
CA ILE A 71 1.58 -0.54 11.42
C ILE A 71 3.08 -0.43 11.68
N HIS A 72 3.51 -0.02 12.88
CA HIS A 72 4.93 -0.02 13.26
C HIS A 72 5.55 -1.41 13.22
N ILE A 73 4.81 -2.45 13.64
CA ILE A 73 5.27 -3.84 13.52
C ILE A 73 5.36 -4.24 12.05
N LEU A 74 4.33 -3.96 11.25
CA LEU A 74 4.29 -4.30 9.83
C LEU A 74 5.40 -3.61 9.02
N LEU A 75 5.75 -2.36 9.34
CA LEU A 75 6.83 -1.65 8.67
C LEU A 75 8.21 -2.27 8.93
N LYS A 76 8.44 -2.91 10.08
CA LYS A 76 9.68 -3.65 10.36
C LYS A 76 9.85 -4.88 9.45
N THR A 77 8.77 -5.37 8.86
CA THR A 77 8.80 -6.54 7.95
C THR A 77 9.20 -6.19 6.52
N LEU A 78 9.29 -4.90 6.19
CA LEU A 78 9.67 -4.45 4.86
C LEU A 78 11.14 -4.78 4.58
N GLY A 79 11.40 -5.35 3.41
CA GLY A 79 12.74 -5.69 2.93
C GLY A 79 13.56 -4.46 2.47
N PRO A 80 14.61 -4.63 1.67
CA PRO A 80 15.33 -3.49 1.07
C PRO A 80 14.43 -2.70 0.11
N GLU A 81 14.74 -1.43 -0.09
CA GLU A 81 14.06 -0.57 -1.08
C GLU A 81 14.25 -1.12 -2.51
N ASN A 82 13.27 -0.88 -3.37
CA ASN A 82 13.40 -1.17 -4.78
C ASN A 82 14.22 -0.05 -5.43
N THR A 83 15.41 -0.38 -5.93
CA THR A 83 16.30 0.58 -6.59
C THR A 83 16.01 0.73 -8.09
N THR A 84 15.00 0.02 -8.61
CA THR A 84 14.63 0.02 -10.02
C THR A 84 13.14 0.34 -10.19
N GLU A 85 12.78 1.07 -11.23
CA GLU A 85 11.37 1.37 -11.51
C GLU A 85 10.57 0.14 -11.95
N VAL A 86 11.27 -0.91 -12.36
CA VAL A 86 10.70 -2.17 -12.78
C VAL A 86 10.43 -3.07 -11.57
N GLY A 87 9.27 -3.71 -11.58
CA GLY A 87 8.97 -4.79 -10.67
C GLY A 87 8.35 -4.39 -9.33
N THR A 88 7.83 -3.17 -9.22
CA THR A 88 6.89 -2.76 -8.15
C THR A 88 5.84 -3.85 -7.87
N PHE A 89 5.19 -4.37 -8.92
CA PHE A 89 4.17 -5.42 -8.80
C PHE A 89 4.68 -6.85 -9.02
N THR A 90 5.95 -7.06 -9.37
CA THR A 90 6.51 -8.42 -9.54
C THR A 90 7.35 -8.85 -8.35
N LYS A 91 8.02 -7.90 -7.69
CA LYS A 91 8.82 -8.09 -6.47
C LYS A 91 8.14 -7.53 -5.23
N GLY A 92 7.46 -6.39 -5.36
CA GLY A 92 6.81 -5.68 -4.24
C GLY A 92 5.37 -6.08 -3.94
N TYR A 93 4.76 -6.99 -4.72
CA TYR A 93 3.34 -7.35 -4.56
C TYR A 93 2.98 -7.84 -3.15
N MET A 94 3.94 -8.44 -2.45
CA MET A 94 3.76 -8.92 -1.08
C MET A 94 3.42 -7.82 -0.08
N TYR A 95 3.69 -6.55 -0.40
CA TYR A 95 3.37 -5.40 0.44
C TYR A 95 1.99 -4.79 0.13
N MET A 96 1.29 -5.25 -0.91
CA MET A 96 -0.08 -4.78 -1.21
C MET A 96 -1.05 -4.96 -0.04
N PRO A 97 -1.02 -6.06 0.74
CA PRO A 97 -1.91 -6.19 1.90
C PRO A 97 -1.60 -5.19 3.01
N ILE A 98 -0.33 -4.78 3.17
CA ILE A 98 0.06 -3.75 4.14
C ILE A 98 -0.42 -2.38 3.66
N ALA A 99 -0.28 -2.05 2.37
CA ALA A 99 -0.87 -0.83 1.82
C ALA A 99 -2.40 -0.80 2.01
N LYS A 100 -3.07 -1.92 1.76
CA LYS A 100 -4.51 -2.07 1.97
C LYS A 100 -4.90 -1.96 3.46
N TYR A 101 -4.05 -2.43 4.36
CA TYR A 101 -4.23 -2.25 5.81
C TYR A 101 -4.24 -0.76 6.18
N VAL A 102 -3.30 0.03 5.65
CA VAL A 102 -3.26 1.49 5.84
C VAL A 102 -4.49 2.18 5.25
N GLU A 103 -4.93 1.75 4.06
CA GLU A 103 -6.16 2.26 3.42
C GLU A 103 -7.40 2.07 4.31
N LYS A 104 -7.53 0.90 4.94
CA LYS A 104 -8.75 0.47 5.63
C LYS A 104 -8.79 0.86 7.10
N TYR A 105 -7.64 0.80 7.79
CA TYR A 105 -7.56 0.95 9.24
C TYR A 105 -6.83 2.23 9.68
N GLY A 106 -6.12 2.91 8.78
CA GLY A 106 -5.26 4.05 9.13
C GLY A 106 -5.91 5.42 9.10
N LEU A 107 -7.14 5.55 8.59
CA LEU A 107 -7.75 6.85 8.27
C LEU A 107 -7.97 7.78 9.49
N ASN A 108 -7.78 7.29 10.72
CA ASN A 108 -7.85 8.11 11.94
C ASN A 108 -6.48 8.42 12.55
N ASP A 109 -5.39 7.92 11.97
CA ASP A 109 -4.00 8.14 12.38
C ASP A 109 -3.19 8.59 11.17
N PHE A 110 -3.28 9.89 10.89
CA PHE A 110 -2.80 10.51 9.66
C PHE A 110 -1.28 10.37 9.49
N ASP A 111 -0.51 10.80 10.48
CA ASP A 111 0.95 10.85 10.39
C ASP A 111 1.55 9.44 10.21
N SER A 112 1.05 8.46 10.98
CA SER A 112 1.53 7.08 10.88
C SER A 112 1.16 6.44 9.56
N SER A 113 -0.01 6.79 9.02
CA SER A 113 -0.45 6.34 7.71
C SER A 113 0.39 6.92 6.58
N PHE A 114 0.73 8.21 6.63
CA PHE A 114 1.61 8.83 5.63
C PHE A 114 3.03 8.29 5.68
N ASN A 115 3.59 8.11 6.88
CA ASN A 115 4.88 7.44 7.04
C ASN A 115 4.84 6.01 6.47
N ALA A 116 3.77 5.25 6.75
CA ALA A 116 3.63 3.90 6.23
C ALA A 116 3.49 3.88 4.70
N MET A 117 2.67 4.76 4.12
CA MET A 117 2.52 4.89 2.66
C MET A 117 3.84 5.24 1.99
N TYR A 118 4.64 6.13 2.60
CA TYR A 118 5.97 6.49 2.13
C TYR A 118 6.89 5.26 2.10
N GLU A 119 7.05 4.56 3.24
CA GLU A 119 7.94 3.40 3.33
C GLU A 119 7.53 2.22 2.43
N ILE A 120 6.22 1.98 2.28
CA ILE A 120 5.69 0.94 1.40
C ILE A 120 5.95 1.31 -0.07
N THR A 121 5.79 2.57 -0.45
CA THR A 121 5.94 3.03 -1.84
C THR A 121 7.37 2.88 -2.35
N LYS A 122 8.38 2.97 -1.48
CA LYS A 122 9.77 2.67 -1.87
C LYS A 122 10.01 1.22 -2.31
N ARG A 123 9.03 0.33 -2.13
CA ARG A 123 9.10 -1.11 -2.47
C ARG A 123 7.96 -1.58 -3.36
N ASN A 124 6.81 -0.92 -3.26
CA ASN A 124 5.57 -1.19 -3.97
C ASN A 124 4.87 0.15 -4.31
N THR A 125 3.58 0.30 -4.01
CA THR A 125 2.81 1.53 -4.25
C THR A 125 1.73 1.69 -3.20
N ALA A 126 1.47 2.95 -2.82
CA ALA A 126 0.34 3.37 -1.98
C ALA A 126 -0.75 4.11 -2.79
N GLU A 127 -0.77 3.98 -4.12
CA GLU A 127 -1.68 4.71 -5.03
C GLU A 127 -3.18 4.50 -4.75
N TYR A 128 -3.53 3.37 -4.13
CA TYR A 128 -4.88 3.07 -3.65
C TYR A 128 -5.10 3.63 -2.24
N ALA A 129 -4.10 3.42 -1.37
CA ALA A 129 -4.16 3.74 0.05
C ALA A 129 -4.25 5.25 0.32
N ILE A 130 -3.66 6.09 -0.52
CA ILE A 130 -3.69 7.55 -0.34
C ILE A 130 -5.05 8.19 -0.65
N ARG A 131 -5.94 7.50 -1.37
CA ARG A 131 -7.19 8.08 -1.89
C ARG A 131 -8.21 8.46 -0.82
N PRO A 132 -8.47 7.65 0.23
CA PRO A 132 -9.31 8.07 1.34
C PRO A 132 -8.78 9.35 2.03
N TYR A 133 -7.46 9.55 2.07
CA TYR A 133 -6.85 10.74 2.67
C TYR A 133 -7.03 11.97 1.78
N LEU A 134 -6.93 11.83 0.45
CA LEU A 134 -7.30 12.88 -0.50
C LEU A 134 -8.76 13.34 -0.36
N GLU A 135 -9.67 12.44 0.06
CA GLU A 135 -11.08 12.75 0.30
C GLU A 135 -11.32 13.38 1.68
N LYS A 136 -10.67 12.88 2.75
CA LYS A 136 -10.93 13.29 4.15
C LYS A 136 -10.03 14.43 4.65
N TYR A 137 -8.73 14.38 4.35
CA TYR A 137 -7.68 15.29 4.82
C TYR A 137 -7.08 16.04 3.63
N HIS A 138 -7.95 16.77 2.93
CA HIS A 138 -7.65 17.24 1.59
C HIS A 138 -6.44 18.18 1.54
N GLU A 139 -6.42 19.19 2.42
CA GLU A 139 -5.37 20.20 2.43
C GLU A 139 -4.04 19.62 2.91
N GLU A 140 -4.08 18.87 4.02
CA GLU A 140 -2.91 18.23 4.62
C GLU A 140 -2.26 17.22 3.66
N THR A 141 -3.08 16.44 2.95
CA THR A 141 -2.58 15.51 1.93
C THR A 141 -1.90 16.27 0.79
N LEU A 142 -2.49 17.37 0.31
CA LEU A 142 -1.90 18.16 -0.77
C LEU A 142 -0.57 18.80 -0.37
N GLU A 143 -0.44 19.27 0.87
CA GLU A 143 0.82 19.80 1.39
C GLU A 143 1.94 18.75 1.39
N ILE A 144 1.64 17.51 1.78
CA ILE A 144 2.61 16.42 1.72
C ILE A 144 2.96 16.09 0.26
N LEU A 145 1.96 16.02 -0.62
CA LEU A 145 2.21 15.73 -2.04
C LEU A 145 3.09 16.79 -2.70
N GLN A 146 2.94 18.06 -2.34
CA GLN A 146 3.81 19.15 -2.82
C GLN A 146 5.27 18.96 -2.37
N GLN A 147 5.50 18.45 -1.16
CA GLN A 147 6.84 18.11 -0.69
C GLN A 147 7.41 16.92 -1.46
N TRP A 148 6.60 15.87 -1.65
CA TRP A 148 6.98 14.66 -2.36
C TRP A 148 7.28 14.86 -3.85
N LEU A 149 6.89 15.98 -4.46
CA LEU A 149 7.32 16.33 -5.83
C LEU A 149 8.84 16.44 -5.96
N ARG A 150 9.55 16.74 -4.86
CA ARG A 150 11.00 16.95 -4.84
C ARG A 150 11.73 15.83 -4.09
N ASP A 151 11.04 14.73 -3.82
CA ASP A 151 11.62 13.60 -3.11
C ASP A 151 12.77 12.98 -3.93
N GLU A 152 13.83 12.54 -3.27
CA GLU A 152 14.96 11.91 -3.93
C GLU A 152 14.56 10.56 -4.56
N ASN A 153 13.58 9.87 -3.98
CA ASN A 153 13.13 8.56 -4.44
C ASN A 153 12.06 8.69 -5.55
N SER A 154 12.34 8.16 -6.75
CA SER A 154 11.42 8.28 -7.89
C SER A 154 10.08 7.57 -7.66
N HIS A 155 10.02 6.54 -6.82
CA HIS A 155 8.75 5.90 -6.47
C HIS A 155 7.82 6.82 -5.69
N ILE A 156 8.37 7.69 -4.83
CA ILE A 156 7.60 8.68 -4.08
C ILE A 156 7.06 9.76 -5.02
N ARG A 157 7.91 10.27 -5.92
CA ARG A 157 7.47 11.24 -6.95
C ARG A 157 6.39 10.64 -7.86
N ARG A 158 6.55 9.38 -8.28
CA ARG A 158 5.53 8.63 -9.03
C ARG A 158 4.21 8.51 -8.28
N LEU A 159 4.23 8.30 -6.96
CA LEU A 159 3.00 8.24 -6.16
C LEU A 159 2.21 9.56 -6.22
N VAL A 160 2.87 10.71 -6.29
CA VAL A 160 2.19 12.00 -6.44
C VAL A 160 1.35 12.02 -7.72
N SER A 161 1.93 11.54 -8.83
CA SER A 161 1.21 11.40 -10.09
C SER A 161 0.10 10.35 -9.99
N GLU A 162 0.44 9.09 -9.69
CA GLU A 162 -0.47 7.94 -9.75
C GLU A 162 -1.60 8.01 -8.71
N GLY A 163 -1.26 8.41 -7.48
CA GLY A 163 -2.21 8.55 -6.37
C GLY A 163 -3.28 9.61 -6.64
N THR A 164 -2.93 10.69 -7.36
CA THR A 164 -3.85 11.78 -7.69
C THR A 164 -4.57 11.63 -9.02
N ARG A 165 -4.39 10.51 -9.74
CA ARG A 165 -5.11 10.25 -10.99
C ARG A 165 -6.63 10.17 -10.74
N PRO A 166 -7.43 11.01 -11.43
CA PRO A 166 -8.89 10.94 -11.30
C PRO A 166 -9.48 9.57 -11.67
N ARG A 167 -8.85 8.90 -12.64
CA ARG A 167 -9.23 7.58 -13.16
C ARG A 167 -8.05 6.62 -13.10
N LEU A 168 -7.70 6.16 -11.90
CA LEU A 168 -6.73 5.08 -11.75
C LEU A 168 -7.41 3.72 -11.97
N PRO A 169 -6.84 2.83 -12.80
CA PRO A 169 -7.35 1.46 -12.94
C PRO A 169 -7.49 0.81 -11.57
N TRP A 170 -8.53 0.01 -11.40
CA TRP A 170 -8.75 -0.75 -10.17
C TRP A 170 -8.98 0.08 -8.89
N ALA A 171 -9.02 1.41 -8.95
CA ALA A 171 -9.36 2.26 -7.82
C ALA A 171 -10.76 2.88 -7.93
N LYS A 172 -11.30 3.35 -6.80
CA LYS A 172 -12.44 4.28 -6.82
C LYS A 172 -11.99 5.58 -7.52
N LYS A 173 -12.84 6.10 -8.40
CA LYS A 173 -12.61 7.40 -9.05
C LYS A 173 -12.60 8.49 -7.97
N ILE A 174 -11.62 9.37 -8.04
CA ILE A 174 -11.59 10.58 -7.22
C ILE A 174 -12.07 11.76 -8.07
N ARG A 175 -12.66 12.75 -7.42
CA ARG A 175 -13.02 14.02 -8.08
C ARG A 175 -11.74 14.82 -8.37
N ALA A 176 -11.87 15.86 -9.19
CA ALA A 176 -10.80 16.84 -9.34
C ALA A 176 -10.39 17.41 -7.97
N LEU A 177 -9.10 17.63 -7.76
CA LEU A 177 -8.59 18.20 -6.51
C LEU A 177 -9.15 19.61 -6.32
N LYS A 178 -9.70 19.90 -5.14
CA LYS A 178 -10.49 21.12 -4.86
C LYS A 178 -11.60 21.41 -5.89
N GLY A 179 -12.09 20.40 -6.61
CA GLY A 179 -13.10 20.57 -7.67
C GLY A 179 -12.59 21.15 -9.00
N ASP A 180 -11.29 21.39 -9.16
CA ASP A 180 -10.69 21.93 -10.40
C ASP A 180 -9.47 21.08 -10.84
N PHE A 181 -9.51 20.56 -12.07
CA PHE A 181 -8.43 19.74 -12.64
C PHE A 181 -7.11 20.50 -12.76
N ARG A 182 -7.11 21.84 -12.75
CA ARG A 182 -5.89 22.64 -12.67
C ARG A 182 -5.05 22.30 -11.43
N ASN A 183 -5.67 21.88 -10.34
CA ASN A 183 -4.93 21.46 -9.14
C ASN A 183 -4.23 20.11 -9.32
N ASN A 184 -4.82 19.19 -10.09
CA ASN A 184 -4.11 17.99 -10.52
C ASN A 184 -2.94 18.37 -11.45
N LEU A 185 -3.17 19.25 -12.44
CA LEU A 185 -2.12 19.67 -13.37
C LEU A 185 -0.93 20.32 -12.66
N LYS A 186 -1.16 21.17 -11.64
CA LYS A 186 -0.09 21.76 -10.84
C LYS A 186 0.83 20.74 -10.16
N LEU A 187 0.31 19.56 -9.80
CA LEU A 187 1.11 18.46 -9.27
C LEU A 187 1.83 17.68 -10.37
N LEU A 188 1.28 17.64 -11.58
CA LEU A 188 1.84 16.88 -12.70
C LEU A 188 2.89 17.67 -13.49
N GLU A 189 2.75 18.98 -13.59
CA GLU A 189 3.65 19.85 -14.37
C GLU A 189 5.13 19.70 -13.97
N PRO A 190 5.50 19.68 -12.68
CA PRO A 190 6.89 19.48 -12.27
C PRO A 190 7.44 18.10 -12.64
N LEU A 191 6.57 17.10 -12.78
CA LEU A 191 6.94 15.71 -13.06
C LEU A 191 7.02 15.41 -14.56
N MET A 192 6.64 16.33 -15.45
CA MET A 192 6.64 16.09 -16.91
C MET A 192 8.04 15.85 -17.48
N ASN A 193 9.06 16.47 -16.87
CA ASN A 193 10.46 16.34 -17.25
C ASN A 193 11.26 15.64 -16.14
N ASP A 194 10.59 14.87 -15.28
CA ASP A 194 11.31 14.10 -14.27
C ASP A 194 12.30 13.16 -14.98
N PRO A 195 13.59 13.18 -14.60
CA PRO A 195 14.60 12.34 -15.23
C PRO A 195 14.42 10.85 -14.92
N PHE A 196 13.48 10.51 -14.03
CA PHE A 196 13.09 9.14 -13.67
C PHE A 196 11.56 8.99 -13.75
#